data_AF-A0A4W2ISJ6-F1
#
_entry.id   AF-A0A4W2ISJ6-F1
#
_cell.length_a   1.000
_cell.length_b   1.000
_cell.length_c   1.000
_cell.angle_alpha   90.00
_cell.angle_beta   90.00
_cell.angle_gamma   90.00
#
_symmetry.space_group_name_H-M   'P 1'
#
loop_
_entity.id
_entity.type
_entity.pdbx_description
1 polymer ?
#
loop_
_entity_poly.entity_id
_entity_poly.type
_entity_poly.pdbx_seq_one_letter_code
_entity_poly.pdbx_strand_id
1 'polypeptide(L)'
;MTRAGALLLLFSPYLSCDDICPALRDTVDLFLSGSHEAYIEQVEKYNQNSDVLETADTLKSCVDEKLTPEDKQDTLRSCRKTQSSLEFLSWP
;
A
#
# COMPACT_ATOMS: atom_id res chain seq x y z
N MET A 1 -12.56 9.37 -25.84
CA MET A 1 -11.35 9.10 -25.03
C MET A 1 -11.73 9.21 -23.56
N THR A 2 -12.05 8.09 -22.92
CA THR A 2 -12.44 8.05 -21.50
C THR A 2 -11.19 7.89 -20.64
N ARG A 3 -10.74 8.99 -20.02
CA ARG A 3 -9.72 8.96 -18.98
C ARG A 3 -10.37 8.45 -17.69
N ALA A 4 -10.36 7.13 -17.49
CA ALA A 4 -10.55 6.54 -16.18
C ALA A 4 -9.17 6.51 -15.52
N GLY A 5 -8.99 7.25 -14.43
CA GLY A 5 -7.71 7.30 -13.73
C GLY A 5 -7.62 8.47 -12.77
N ALA A 6 -8.50 8.48 -11.76
CA ALA A 6 -8.35 9.34 -10.60
C ALA A 6 -9.25 8.82 -9.47
N LEU A 7 -8.93 7.64 -8.94
CA LEU A 7 -9.48 7.22 -7.65
C LEU A 7 -8.36 6.53 -6.89
N LEU A 8 -7.79 7.25 -5.92
CA LEU A 8 -7.07 6.82 -4.71
C LEU A 8 -6.13 7.94 -4.20
N LEU A 9 -6.64 9.18 -4.07
CA LEU A 9 -5.92 10.29 -3.40
C LEU A 9 -6.57 10.61 -2.05
N LEU A 10 -6.73 9.62 -1.18
CA LEU A 10 -7.31 9.82 0.17
C LEU A 10 -6.34 9.53 1.33
N PHE A 11 -5.04 9.36 1.06
CA PHE A 11 -4.03 9.40 2.11
C PHE A 11 -3.53 10.84 2.26
N SER A 12 -3.86 11.45 3.40
CA SER A 12 -3.37 12.76 3.81
C SER A 12 -1.85 12.85 3.61
N PRO A 13 -1.31 13.98 3.11
CA PRO A 13 0.14 14.17 2.92
C PRO A 13 0.95 14.16 4.23
N TYR A 14 0.32 13.88 5.36
CA TYR A 14 0.93 13.84 6.70
C TYR A 14 1.05 12.42 7.28
N LEU A 15 0.50 11.39 6.63
CA LEU A 15 0.66 10.02 7.12
C LEU A 15 1.92 9.41 6.51
N SER A 16 3.04 9.56 7.20
CA SER A 16 4.28 8.84 6.92
C SER A 16 4.04 7.35 7.14
N CYS A 17 4.48 6.50 6.20
CA CYS A 17 4.42 5.03 6.39
C CYS A 17 5.26 4.55 7.61
N ASP A 18 6.08 5.41 8.24
CA ASP A 18 6.77 5.12 9.51
C ASP A 18 5.90 5.32 10.75
N ASP A 19 4.86 6.17 10.69
CA ASP A 19 3.96 6.45 11.82
C ASP A 19 2.75 5.51 11.88
N ILE A 20 2.59 4.64 10.88
CA ILE A 20 1.55 3.60 10.87
C ILE A 20 2.01 2.36 11.63
N CYS A 21 1.04 1.63 12.18
CA CYS A 21 1.28 0.37 12.87
C CYS A 21 2.14 -0.58 12.00
N PRO A 22 3.20 -1.20 12.54
CA PRO A 22 4.06 -2.11 11.77
C PRO A 22 3.27 -3.20 11.02
N ALA A 23 2.23 -3.74 11.67
CA ALA A 23 1.32 -4.71 11.05
C ALA A 23 0.64 -4.17 9.77
N LEU A 24 0.23 -2.90 9.76
CA LEU A 24 -0.37 -2.25 8.60
C LEU A 24 0.68 -1.98 7.52
N ARG A 25 1.87 -1.50 7.93
CA ARG A 25 3.00 -1.28 7.02
C ARG A 25 3.39 -2.55 6.29
N ASP A 26 3.56 -3.66 7.01
CA ASP A 26 3.93 -4.95 6.43
C ASP A 26 2.85 -5.49 5.49
N THR A 27 1.58 -5.26 5.84
CA THR A 27 0.44 -5.64 4.98
C THR A 27 0.43 -4.84 3.67
N VAL A 28 0.70 -3.53 3.73
CA VAL A 28 0.77 -2.67 2.54
C VAL A 28 1.99 -3.02 1.67
N ASP A 29 3.14 -3.33 2.28
CA ASP A 29 4.33 -3.77 1.56
C ASP A 29 4.09 -5.09 0.82
N LEU A 30 3.44 -6.06 1.48
CA LEU A 30 3.06 -7.32 0.84
C LEU A 30 2.00 -7.13 -0.25
N PHE A 31 1.06 -6.21 -0.05
CA PHE A 31 0.04 -5.90 -1.06
C PHE A 31 0.65 -5.37 -2.36
N LEU A 32 1.61 -4.42 -2.25
CA LEU A 32 2.21 -3.76 -3.41
C LEU A 32 3.33 -4.60 -4.04
N SER A 33 4.25 -5.13 -3.24
CA SER A 33 5.48 -5.77 -3.71
C SER A 33 5.64 -7.24 -3.35
N GLY A 34 4.84 -7.75 -2.42
CA GLY A 34 4.83 -9.17 -2.05
C GLY A 34 4.21 -10.05 -3.12
N SER A 35 4.45 -11.37 -3.02
CA SER A 35 3.71 -12.36 -3.79
C SER A 35 2.23 -12.36 -3.37
N HIS A 36 1.37 -12.80 -4.27
CA HIS A 36 -0.06 -12.94 -4.01
C HIS A 36 -0.33 -13.78 -2.76
N GLU A 37 0.27 -14.97 -2.70
CA GLU A 37 0.16 -15.90 -1.57
C GLU A 37 0.60 -15.26 -0.24
N ALA A 38 1.77 -14.61 -0.20
CA ALA A 38 2.28 -14.02 1.02
C ALA A 38 1.38 -12.89 1.55
N TYR A 39 0.74 -12.12 0.67
CA TYR A 39 -0.25 -11.12 1.06
C TYR A 39 -1.51 -11.79 1.66
N ILE A 40 -2.03 -12.85 1.05
CA ILE A 40 -3.22 -13.55 1.55
C ILE A 40 -2.95 -14.20 2.91
N GLU A 41 -1.82 -14.89 3.06
CA GLU A 41 -1.39 -15.45 4.35
C GLU A 41 -1.26 -14.35 5.42
N GLN A 42 -0.81 -13.16 5.06
CA GLN A 42 -0.73 -12.03 5.99
C GLN A 42 -2.12 -11.55 6.42
N VAL A 43 -3.09 -11.42 5.50
CA VAL A 43 -4.47 -11.01 5.84
C VAL A 43 -5.15 -12.06 6.72
N GLU A 44 -4.93 -13.35 6.44
CA GLU A 44 -5.53 -14.46 7.18
C GLU A 44 -5.12 -14.47 8.66
N LYS A 45 -3.93 -13.98 9.00
CA LYS A 45 -3.50 -13.82 10.41
C LYS A 45 -4.40 -12.89 11.21
N TYR A 46 -5.05 -11.92 10.56
CA TYR A 46 -5.91 -10.93 11.23
C TYR A 46 -7.39 -11.26 11.09
N ASN A 47 -7.79 -11.88 9.97
CA ASN A 47 -9.18 -12.20 9.72
C ASN A 47 -9.33 -13.44 8.81
N GLN A 48 -9.97 -14.47 9.35
CA GLN A 48 -10.23 -15.74 8.66
C GLN A 48 -11.63 -15.79 8.01
N ASN A 49 -12.37 -14.67 8.02
CA ASN A 49 -13.66 -14.60 7.32
C ASN A 49 -13.44 -14.75 5.80
N SER A 50 -14.15 -15.71 5.20
CA SER A 50 -14.04 -16.03 3.78
C SER A 50 -14.28 -14.84 2.85
N ASP A 51 -15.24 -13.97 3.19
CA ASP A 51 -15.60 -12.81 2.37
C ASP A 51 -14.48 -11.77 2.38
N VAL A 52 -13.75 -11.67 3.49
CA VAL A 52 -12.59 -10.79 3.63
C VAL A 52 -11.42 -11.33 2.82
N LEU A 53 -11.18 -12.64 2.85
CA LEU A 53 -10.13 -13.28 2.07
C LEU A 53 -10.41 -13.23 0.56
N GLU A 54 -11.65 -13.43 0.12
CA GLU A 54 -12.06 -13.29 -1.28
C GLU A 54 -11.89 -11.86 -1.78
N THR A 55 -12.25 -10.87 -0.94
CA THR A 55 -12.03 -9.45 -1.25
C THR A 55 -10.54 -9.15 -1.37
N ALA A 56 -9.72 -9.65 -0.44
CA ALA A 56 -8.27 -9.47 -0.46
C ALA A 56 -7.64 -10.08 -1.73
N ASP A 57 -8.05 -11.29 -2.10
CA ASP A 57 -7.63 -11.99 -3.32
C ASP A 57 -7.96 -11.19 -4.59
N THR A 58 -9.19 -10.69 -4.68
CA THR A 58 -9.66 -9.88 -5.81
C THR A 58 -8.84 -8.60 -5.95
N LEU A 59 -8.60 -7.89 -4.84
CA LEU A 59 -7.83 -6.64 -4.85
C LEU A 59 -6.36 -6.88 -5.19
N LYS A 60 -5.76 -7.95 -4.66
CA LYS A 60 -4.36 -8.29 -4.93
C LYS A 60 -4.15 -8.67 -6.39
N SER A 61 -5.04 -9.50 -6.95
CA SER A 61 -5.05 -9.83 -8.39
C SER A 61 -5.08 -8.58 -9.25
N CYS A 62 -5.95 -7.63 -8.92
CA CYS A 62 -6.07 -6.36 -9.66
C CYS A 62 -4.77 -5.54 -9.59
N VAL A 63 -4.18 -5.39 -8.41
CA VAL A 63 -2.94 -4.63 -8.25
C VAL A 63 -1.76 -5.29 -8.97
N ASP A 64 -1.67 -6.61 -8.94
CA ASP A 64 -0.60 -7.34 -9.64
C ASP A 64 -0.74 -7.31 -11.16
N GLU A 65 -1.95 -7.25 -11.69
CA GLU A 65 -2.19 -7.09 -13.12
C GLU A 65 -2.00 -5.64 -13.61
N LYS A 66 -2.44 -4.65 -12.81
CA LYS A 66 -2.58 -3.26 -13.26
C LYS A 66 -1.40 -2.37 -12.94
N LEU A 67 -0.70 -2.61 -11.83
CA LEU A 67 0.41 -1.75 -11.44
C LEU A 67 1.72 -2.25 -12.02
N THR A 68 2.42 -1.37 -12.71
CA THR A 68 3.79 -1.64 -13.15
C THR A 68 4.73 -1.67 -11.93
N PRO A 69 5.91 -2.31 -12.04
CA PRO A 69 6.93 -2.25 -11.00
C PRO A 69 7.29 -0.81 -10.60
N GLU A 70 7.27 0.12 -11.56
CA GLU A 70 7.50 1.54 -11.34
C GLU A 70 6.38 2.17 -10.50
N ASP A 71 5.11 1.90 -10.81
CA ASP A 71 3.97 2.41 -10.04
C ASP A 71 4.00 1.91 -8.58
N LYS A 72 4.38 0.64 -8.39
CA LYS A 72 4.54 0.02 -7.07
C LYS A 72 5.66 0.70 -6.28
N GLN A 73 6.82 0.91 -6.91
CA GLN A 73 7.94 1.62 -6.28
C GLN A 73 7.60 3.08 -5.97
N ASP A 74 6.92 3.78 -6.87
CA ASP A 74 6.56 5.18 -6.65
C ASP A 74 5.51 5.32 -5.55
N THR A 75 4.59 4.35 -5.41
CA THR A 75 3.66 4.29 -4.29
C THR A 75 4.40 4.08 -2.96
N LEU A 76 5.32 3.12 -2.91
CA LEU A 76 6.15 2.86 -1.71
C LEU A 76 7.05 4.06 -1.37
N ARG A 77 7.64 4.70 -2.38
CA ARG A 77 8.45 5.91 -2.23
C ARG A 77 7.61 7.08 -1.76
N SER A 78 6.41 7.28 -2.31
CA SER A 78 5.48 8.32 -1.87
C SER A 78 5.12 8.14 -0.40
N CYS A 79 4.90 6.90 0.02
CA CYS A 79 4.66 6.58 1.43
C CYS A 79 5.87 6.88 2.35
N ARG A 80 7.10 6.81 1.81
CA ARG A 80 8.35 7.14 2.53
C ARG A 80 8.74 8.62 2.42
N LYS A 81 8.45 9.31 1.32
CA LYS A 81 8.98 10.65 0.99
C LYS A 81 8.41 11.77 1.86
N THR A 82 7.32 11.51 2.59
CA THR A 82 6.89 12.32 3.74
C THR A 82 8.00 12.51 4.78
N GLN A 83 9.01 11.63 4.83
CA GLN A 83 10.21 11.73 5.67
C GLN A 83 11.14 12.89 5.25
N SER A 84 11.48 13.01 3.97
CA SER A 84 12.52 13.96 3.51
C SER A 84 12.08 15.43 3.62
N SER A 85 10.78 15.70 3.50
CA SER A 85 10.24 17.05 3.64
C SER A 85 10.07 17.50 5.10
N LEU A 86 9.98 16.55 6.06
CA LEU A 86 9.91 16.84 7.49
C LEU A 86 11.31 16.95 8.14
N GLU A 87 12.31 16.22 7.63
CA GLU A 87 13.72 16.39 8.04
C GLU A 87 14.27 17.79 7.70
N PHE A 88 13.76 18.45 6.65
CA PHE A 88 14.16 19.81 6.29
C PHE A 88 13.58 20.91 7.20
N LEU A 89 12.58 20.61 8.03
CA LEU A 89 11.94 21.57 8.95
C LEU A 89 12.38 21.42 10.41
N SER A 90 13.26 20.46 10.73
CA SER A 90 13.65 20.14 12.11
C SER A 90 15.13 20.35 12.45
N TRP A 91 15.91 21.02 11.58
CA TRP A 91 17.25 21.48 11.96
C TRP A 91 17.21 22.94 12.46
N PRO A 92 17.82 23.27 13.62
CA PRO A 92 17.89 24.64 14.16
C PRO A 92 18.63 25.63 13.26
#